data_AF-A0A7W9UIY9-F1
#
_entry.id   AF-A0A7W9UIY9-F1
#
_cell.length_a   1.000
_cell.length_b   1.000
_cell.length_c   1.000
_cell.angle_alpha   90.00
_cell.angle_beta   90.00
_cell.angle_gamma   90.00
#
_symmetry.space_group_name_H-M   'P 1'
#
loop_
_entity.id
_entity.type
_entity.pdbx_description
1 polymer ?
#
loop_
_entity_poly.entity_id
_entity_poly.type
_entity_poly.pdbx_seq_one_letter_code
_entity_poly.pdbx_strand_id
1 'polypeptide(L)' 'MPNPKNRGQFGNRPDTAKQARKGGLASTGSFGSAHSADPSEAGRKGAAAQPTAAKSRGGQHSHSGR' A
#
# COMPACT_ATOMS: atom_id res chain seq x y z
N MET A 1 2.09 8.57 21.34
CA MET A 1 1.83 7.11 21.44
C MET A 1 0.62 6.75 20.57
N PRO A 2 0.55 5.54 19.99
CA PRO A 2 -0.65 5.01 19.33
C PRO A 2 -1.91 5.24 20.18
N ASN A 3 -3.03 5.64 19.57
CA ASN A 3 -4.30 5.76 20.29
C ASN A 3 -4.97 4.38 20.30
N PRO A 4 -5.03 3.67 21.45
CA PRO A 4 -5.55 2.30 21.50
C PRO A 4 -7.03 2.16 21.10
N LYS A 5 -7.80 3.27 21.06
CA LYS A 5 -9.21 3.27 20.65
C LYS A 5 -9.42 3.50 19.15
N ASN A 6 -8.37 3.85 18.41
CA ASN A 6 -8.46 4.04 16.97
C ASN A 6 -8.50 2.68 16.26
N ARG A 7 -9.70 2.25 15.84
CA ARG A 7 -9.89 0.97 15.13
C ARG A 7 -9.22 0.90 13.76
N GLY A 8 -8.93 2.06 13.14
CA GLY A 8 -8.20 2.14 11.87
C GLY A 8 -6.70 1.94 12.02
N GLN A 9 -6.18 2.04 13.25
CA GLN A 9 -4.77 1.79 13.53
C GLN A 9 -4.54 0.29 13.64
N PHE A 10 -3.65 -0.22 12.78
CA PHE A 10 -3.35 -1.64 12.68
C PHE A 10 -3.10 -2.26 14.05
N GLY A 11 -2.26 -1.69 14.92
CA GLY A 11 -1.94 -2.28 16.24
C GLY A 11 -3.12 -2.53 17.20
N ASN A 12 -4.30 -1.95 16.96
CA ASN A 12 -5.42 -2.00 17.91
C ASN A 12 -6.49 -3.04 17.60
N ARG A 13 -6.33 -3.81 16.51
CA ARG A 13 -7.29 -4.86 16.14
C ARG A 13 -6.78 -6.24 16.55
N PRO A 14 -7.67 -7.15 17.01
CA PRO A 14 -7.27 -8.48 17.46
C PRO A 14 -6.72 -9.37 16.33
N ASP A 15 -7.04 -9.06 15.07
CA ASP A 15 -6.60 -9.79 13.89
C ASP A 15 -5.24 -9.33 13.34
N THR A 16 -4.68 -8.25 13.89
CA THR A 16 -3.47 -7.62 13.35
C THR A 16 -2.25 -8.51 13.34
N ALA A 17 -2.04 -9.32 14.39
CA ALA A 17 -0.96 -10.29 14.42
C ALA A 17 -1.11 -11.34 13.31
N LYS A 18 -2.34 -11.82 13.08
CA LYS A 18 -2.65 -12.80 12.03
C LYS A 18 -2.45 -12.19 10.64
N GLN A 19 -2.87 -10.95 10.43
CA GLN A 19 -2.75 -10.25 9.16
C GLN A 19 -1.28 -9.89 8.85
N ALA A 20 -0.52 -9.39 9.83
CA ALA A 20 0.91 -9.12 9.69
C ALA A 20 1.68 -10.40 9.35
N ARG A 21 1.41 -11.51 10.06
CA ARG A 21 2.01 -12.82 9.76
C ARG A 21 1.69 -13.29 8.35
N LYS A 22 0.43 -13.21 7.92
CA LYS A 22 0.02 -13.61 6.57
C LYS A 22 0.72 -12.78 5.50
N GLY A 23 0.84 -11.46 5.71
CA GLY A 23 1.57 -10.57 4.81
C GLY A 23 3.07 -10.88 4.74
N GLY A 24 3.69 -11.18 5.89
CA GLY A 24 5.09 -11.58 5.97
C GLY A 24 5.36 -12.91 5.26
N LEU A 25 4.52 -13.93 5.46
CA LEU A 25 4.63 -15.23 4.79
C LEU A 25 4.37 -15.17 3.28
N ALA A 26 3.47 -14.27 2.86
CA ALA A 26 3.19 -14.05 1.43
C ALA A 26 4.27 -13.21 0.74
N SER A 27 5.13 -12.53 1.51
CA SER A 27 6.25 -11.77 0.98
C SER A 27 7.45 -12.68 0.79
N THR A 28 8.08 -12.62 -0.38
CA THR A 28 9.42 -13.23 -0.60
C THR A 28 10.52 -12.49 0.16
N GLY A 29 10.18 -11.42 0.89
CA GLY A 29 11.13 -10.61 1.65
C GLY A 29 12.00 -9.69 0.78
N SER A 30 11.81 -9.69 -0.54
CA SER A 30 12.64 -8.94 -1.47
C SER A 30 11.80 -8.28 -2.56
N PHE A 31 11.92 -6.96 -2.67
CA PHE A 31 11.40 -6.22 -3.82
C PHE A 31 12.40 -6.35 -4.97
N GLY A 32 11.94 -6.77 -6.15
CA GLY A 32 12.79 -6.95 -7.34
C GLY A 32 13.53 -8.29 -7.45
N SER A 33 13.21 -9.31 -6.64
CA SER A 33 13.66 -10.68 -6.90
C SER A 33 13.02 -11.25 -8.16
N ALA A 34 13.54 -12.37 -8.68
CA ALA A 34 13.02 -13.03 -9.89
C ALA A 34 11.52 -13.38 -9.86
N HIS A 35 10.89 -13.44 -8.67
CA HIS A 35 9.44 -13.67 -8.48
C HIS A 35 8.69 -12.44 -7.95
N SER A 36 9.37 -11.31 -7.83
CA SER A 36 8.76 -10.06 -7.41
C SER A 36 8.09 -9.39 -8.60
N ALA A 37 7.01 -8.66 -8.35
CA ALA A 37 6.38 -7.87 -9.41
C ALA A 37 7.40 -6.87 -9.99
N ASP A 38 7.51 -6.80 -11.32
CA ASP A 38 8.27 -5.73 -11.98
C ASP A 38 7.64 -4.38 -11.57
N PRO A 39 8.36 -3.49 -10.88
CA PRO A 39 7.82 -2.21 -10.43
C PRO A 39 7.32 -1.36 -11.59
N SER A 40 7.91 -1.48 -12.78
CA SER A 40 7.50 -0.75 -13.99
C SER A 40 6.13 -1.24 -14.48
N GLU A 41 5.95 -2.55 -14.59
CA GLU A 41 4.67 -3.13 -14.97
C GLU A 41 3.58 -2.92 -13.91
N ALA A 42 3.93 -3.11 -12.63
CA ALA A 42 3.03 -2.89 -11.52
C ALA A 42 2.55 -1.43 -11.48
N GLY A 43 3.46 -0.47 -11.72
CA GLY A 43 3.14 0.95 -11.85
C GLY A 43 2.18 1.21 -13.02
N ARG A 44 2.44 0.62 -14.20
CA ARG A 44 1.57 0.76 -15.38
C ARG A 44 0.17 0.19 -15.15
N LYS A 45 0.07 -1.01 -14.58
CA LYS A 45 -1.21 -1.67 -14.24
C LYS A 45 -1.96 -0.87 -13.17
N GLY A 46 -1.26 -0.38 -12.15
CA GLY A 46 -1.83 0.49 -11.13
C GLY A 46 -2.39 1.77 -11.74
N ALA A 47 -1.65 2.42 -12.63
CA ALA A 47 -2.13 3.60 -13.35
C ALA A 47 -3.35 3.28 -14.23
N ALA A 48 -3.39 2.14 -14.91
CA ALA A 48 -4.53 1.75 -15.74
C ALA A 48 -5.80 1.47 -14.91
N ALA A 49 -5.65 0.86 -13.72
CA ALA A 49 -6.77 0.52 -12.84
C ALA A 49 -7.37 1.73 -12.09
N GLN A 50 -6.65 2.86 -12.04
CA GLN A 50 -7.14 4.06 -11.36
C GLN A 50 -8.20 4.79 -12.20
N PRO A 51 -9.41 5.04 -11.66
CA PRO A 51 -10.40 5.88 -12.31
C PRO A 51 -9.82 7.26 -12.62
N THR A 52 -10.14 7.83 -13.78
CA THR A 52 -9.65 9.14 -14.22
C THR A 52 -9.91 10.23 -13.17
N ALA A 53 -11.05 10.17 -12.49
CA ALA A 53 -11.40 11.09 -11.39
C ALA A 53 -10.51 10.94 -10.15
N ALA A 54 -9.97 9.75 -9.87
CA ALA A 54 -9.04 9.51 -8.78
C ALA A 54 -7.63 10.01 -9.11
N LYS A 55 -7.17 9.84 -10.36
CA LYS A 55 -5.92 10.44 -10.86
C LYS A 55 -5.94 11.96 -10.78
N SER A 56 -7.05 12.56 -11.22
CA SER A 56 -7.22 14.02 -11.17
C SER A 56 -7.13 14.55 -9.74
N ARG A 57 -7.85 13.94 -8.79
CA ARG A 57 -7.78 14.30 -7.36
C ARG A 57 -6.39 14.10 -6.76
N GLY A 58 -5.73 12.97 -7.05
CA GLY A 58 -4.37 12.71 -6.55
C GLY A 58 -3.34 13.71 -7.10
N GLY A 59 -3.49 14.11 -8.37
CA GLY A 59 -2.65 15.13 -9.00
C GLY A 59 -2.84 16.52 -8.39
N GLN A 60 -4.04 16.89 -7.95
CA GLN A 60 -4.29 18.20 -7.35
C GLN A 60 -3.49 18.47 -6.07
N HIS A 61 -2.97 17.42 -5.42
CA HIS A 61 -2.16 17.52 -4.21
C HIS A 61 -0.64 17.40 -4.47
N SER A 62 -0.19 17.10 -5.70
CA SER A 62 1.23 16.90 -6.00
C SER A 62 2.00 18.20 -6.28
N HIS A 63 1.33 19.36 -6.24
CA HIS A 63 1.89 20.65 -6.64
C HIS A 63 2.49 21.46 -5.47
N SER A 64 2.47 20.94 -4.24
CA SER A 64 2.94 21.65 -3.04
C SER A 64 4.31 21.19 -2.56
N GLY A 65 5.21 20.85 -3.49
CA GLY A 65 6.63 20.66 -3.21
C GLY A 65 7.42 21.80 -3.84
N ARG A 66 7.44 22.96 -3.18
CA ARG A 66 8.38 24.05 -3.46
C ARG A 66 9.34 24.17 -2.30
#